data_AF-A0A5C8VRC7-F1
#
_entry.id   AF-A0A5C8VRC7-F1
#
_cell.length_a   1.000
_cell.length_b   1.000
_cell.length_c   1.000
_cell.angle_alpha   90.00
_cell.angle_beta   90.00
_cell.angle_gamma   90.00
#
_symmetry.space_group_name_H-M   'P 1'
#
loop_
_entity.id
_entity.type
_entity.pdbx_description
1 polymer ?
#
loop_
_entity_poly.entity_id
_entity_poly.type
_entity_poly.pdbx_seq_one_letter_code
_entity_poly.pdbx_strand_id
1 'polypeptide(L)'
;MPGHVAITGSRGSGARVLAAVLAGQVEPTAGAVTYAGSDLRGFDAAERARRIAFAAGEAILIEGSLRQNLLYGTEPANAPDDIGLIGISRLAGLDGFVYARGLTGRLDPASQPRLAAAIVAARRTMRAALAAKGAERLVEPFDPARYNHQASIGENILFGEPVGGAFAPLRFARHPYLRAVLEAEELVRPLTEIGLSVARSTVEIFADLPNDHSLFDNYSLFQASERGYFEDLVVRLPNAASLRRGSAGQRDRTRLIGLALRYSESRHRFGLIDTAFERRLVQARRSFARMLPPHLAGAVEFHDPGRVNPAASLEENLLFGRISLGEANAEPRVRALVQRVLADEGLEASVYGLGLDSKVEIQPSTGALADGAINARERVAIELGRCLAREPDILVVAVAPDERKVEGVRERLARLRQARAGRGFIVCLPESGVPDGIAPFDAVIAVENSAVVAPPAIEAAGAVGAEPALA
;
A
#
# COMPACT_ATOMS: atom_id res chain seq x y z
N MET A 1 -12.46 8.07 -39.92
CA MET A 1 -12.66 6.96 -38.96
C MET A 1 -11.76 7.18 -37.75
N PRO A 2 -12.12 6.69 -36.55
CA PRO A 2 -11.28 6.84 -35.38
C PRO A 2 -9.95 6.09 -35.59
N GLY A 3 -8.83 6.81 -35.48
CA GLY A 3 -7.48 6.28 -35.69
C GLY A 3 -6.60 6.44 -34.45
N HIS A 4 -5.52 5.70 -34.41
CA HIS A 4 -4.48 5.71 -33.39
C HIS A 4 -3.23 6.39 -33.94
N VAL A 5 -2.81 7.49 -33.31
CA VAL A 5 -1.69 8.31 -33.75
C VAL A 5 -0.60 8.37 -32.69
N ALA A 6 0.65 8.19 -33.09
CA ALA A 6 1.82 8.42 -32.25
C ALA A 6 2.44 9.79 -32.58
N ILE A 7 2.81 10.55 -31.54
CA ILE A 7 3.60 11.77 -31.68
C ILE A 7 4.96 11.50 -31.02
N THR A 8 6.04 11.46 -31.80
CA THR A 8 7.39 11.18 -31.30
C THR A 8 8.18 12.47 -31.15
N GLY A 9 9.04 12.55 -30.14
CA GLY A 9 9.92 13.70 -29.96
C GLY A 9 10.67 13.68 -28.64
N SER A 10 11.82 14.36 -28.61
CA SER A 10 12.63 14.51 -27.41
C SER A 10 11.99 15.45 -26.40
N ARG A 11 12.49 15.42 -25.15
CA ARG A 11 12.01 16.33 -24.12
C ARG A 11 12.30 17.78 -24.54
N GLY A 12 11.25 18.58 -24.70
CA GLY A 12 11.36 19.97 -25.17
C GLY A 12 11.17 20.16 -26.68
N SER A 13 10.95 19.08 -27.45
CA SER A 13 10.79 19.18 -28.91
C SER A 13 9.49 19.85 -29.37
N GLY A 14 8.51 20.01 -28.49
CA GLY A 14 7.16 20.51 -28.83
C GLY A 14 6.11 19.42 -29.02
N ALA A 15 6.47 18.13 -28.97
CA ALA A 15 5.51 17.01 -29.12
C ALA A 15 4.30 17.10 -28.19
N ARG A 16 4.52 17.44 -26.91
CA ARG A 16 3.43 17.62 -25.93
C ARG A 16 2.59 18.87 -26.17
N VAL A 17 3.20 19.93 -26.72
CA VAL A 17 2.48 21.15 -27.10
C VAL A 17 1.55 20.84 -28.27
N LEU A 18 2.03 20.10 -29.28
CA LEU A 18 1.19 19.62 -30.37
C LEU A 18 0.03 18.76 -29.84
N ALA A 19 0.30 17.84 -28.92
CA ALA A 19 -0.75 17.03 -28.30
C ALA A 19 -1.78 17.89 -27.53
N ALA A 20 -1.33 18.93 -26.82
CA ALA A 20 -2.20 19.87 -26.12
C ALA A 20 -3.06 20.71 -27.09
N VAL A 21 -2.51 21.11 -28.23
CA VAL A 21 -3.25 21.81 -29.31
C VAL A 21 -4.31 20.88 -29.91
N LEU A 22 -3.95 19.64 -30.24
CA LEU A 22 -4.88 18.63 -30.76
C LEU A 22 -5.97 18.27 -29.74
N ALA A 23 -5.67 18.35 -28.44
CA ALA A 23 -6.63 18.16 -27.36
C ALA A 23 -7.47 19.41 -27.03
N GLY A 24 -7.23 20.54 -27.72
CA GLY A 24 -7.92 21.81 -27.47
C GLY A 24 -7.65 22.41 -26.09
N GLN A 25 -6.49 22.11 -25.50
CA GLN A 25 -6.00 22.70 -24.25
C GLN A 25 -5.15 23.95 -24.51
N VAL A 26 -4.59 24.06 -25.71
CA VAL A 26 -3.85 25.23 -26.20
C VAL A 26 -4.47 25.66 -27.52
N GLU A 27 -4.81 26.93 -27.65
CA GLU A 27 -5.37 27.46 -28.89
C GLU A 27 -4.27 27.67 -29.94
N PRO A 28 -4.50 27.28 -31.21
CA PRO A 28 -3.55 27.53 -32.28
C PRO A 28 -3.51 29.02 -32.64
N THR A 29 -2.30 29.58 -32.82
CA THR A 29 -2.12 30.97 -33.27
C THR A 29 -2.55 31.17 -34.73
N ALA A 30 -2.42 30.14 -35.56
CA ALA A 30 -2.86 30.13 -36.96
C ALA A 30 -3.44 28.76 -37.32
N GLY A 31 -4.39 28.74 -38.26
CA GLY A 31 -5.13 27.54 -38.64
C GLY A 31 -6.30 27.22 -37.70
N ALA A 32 -6.75 25.96 -37.73
CA ALA A 32 -7.85 25.47 -36.91
C ALA A 32 -7.66 23.97 -36.59
N VAL A 33 -8.11 23.55 -35.40
CA VAL A 33 -8.26 22.14 -35.04
C VAL A 33 -9.76 21.86 -35.03
N THR A 34 -10.21 20.88 -35.82
CA THR A 34 -11.63 20.56 -35.96
C THR A 34 -11.95 19.18 -35.39
N TYR A 35 -13.12 19.05 -34.77
CA TYR A 35 -13.73 17.79 -34.38
C TYR A 35 -15.05 17.64 -35.13
N ALA A 36 -15.20 16.56 -35.90
CA ALA A 36 -16.35 16.32 -36.78
C ALA A 36 -16.69 17.51 -37.70
N GLY A 37 -15.66 18.23 -38.18
CA GLY A 37 -15.79 19.39 -39.08
C GLY A 37 -16.08 20.72 -38.39
N SER A 38 -16.29 20.74 -37.07
CA SER A 38 -16.46 21.98 -36.28
C SER A 38 -15.17 22.36 -35.56
N ASP A 39 -14.82 23.65 -35.55
CA ASP A 39 -13.63 24.16 -34.85
C ASP A 39 -13.75 24.00 -33.33
N LEU A 40 -12.72 23.46 -32.67
CA LEU A 40 -12.69 23.22 -31.23
C LEU A 40 -12.86 24.50 -30.39
N ARG A 41 -12.51 25.68 -30.94
CA ARG A 41 -12.71 26.99 -30.28
C ARG A 41 -14.19 27.33 -30.10
N GLY A 42 -15.06 26.77 -30.94
CA GLY A 42 -16.51 26.96 -30.84
C GLY A 42 -17.20 26.04 -29.84
N PHE A 43 -16.48 25.11 -29.20
CA PHE A 43 -17.06 24.14 -28.27
C PHE A 43 -17.07 24.72 -26.86
N ASP A 44 -18.15 24.48 -26.12
CA ASP A 44 -18.15 24.62 -24.67
C ASP A 44 -17.03 23.76 -24.05
N ALA A 45 -16.40 24.28 -22.99
CA ALA A 45 -15.25 23.62 -22.38
C ALA A 45 -15.60 22.24 -21.79
N ALA A 46 -16.80 22.09 -21.21
CA ALA A 46 -17.24 20.80 -20.67
C ALA A 46 -17.53 19.81 -21.80
N GLU A 47 -18.17 20.27 -22.89
CA GLU A 47 -18.40 19.41 -24.06
C GLU A 47 -17.10 18.96 -24.71
N ARG A 48 -16.13 19.86 -24.85
CA ARG A 48 -14.80 19.53 -25.37
C ARG A 48 -14.09 18.50 -24.47
N ALA A 49 -14.15 18.68 -23.15
CA ALA A 49 -13.53 17.77 -22.18
C ALA A 49 -14.23 16.40 -22.07
N ARG A 50 -15.50 16.29 -22.47
CA ARG A 50 -16.22 15.02 -22.64
C ARG A 50 -15.77 14.28 -23.89
N ARG A 51 -15.66 14.97 -25.02
CA ARG A 51 -15.27 14.37 -26.31
C ARG A 51 -13.78 14.05 -26.39
N ILE A 52 -12.93 14.91 -25.83
CA ILE A 52 -11.48 14.79 -25.91
C ILE A 52 -10.87 14.90 -24.50
N ALA A 53 -10.33 13.79 -24.01
CA ALA A 53 -9.62 13.77 -22.73
C ALA A 53 -8.12 13.89 -22.93
N PHE A 54 -7.46 14.68 -22.08
CA PHE A 54 -6.02 14.95 -22.15
C PHE A 54 -5.34 14.57 -20.83
N ALA A 55 -4.60 13.47 -20.86
CA ALA A 55 -3.79 13.02 -19.74
C ALA A 55 -2.33 13.50 -19.92
N ALA A 56 -1.93 14.55 -19.22
CA ALA A 56 -0.62 15.19 -19.45
C ALA A 56 0.20 15.50 -18.19
N GLY A 57 -0.34 15.24 -17.00
CA GLY A 57 0.32 15.58 -15.75
C GLY A 57 -0.30 14.88 -14.54
N GLU A 58 -0.01 15.42 -13.36
CA GLU A 58 -0.48 14.91 -12.09
C GLU A 58 -1.91 15.37 -11.79
N ALA A 59 -2.76 14.45 -11.35
CA ALA A 59 -4.08 14.78 -10.82
C ALA A 59 -3.97 15.65 -9.56
N ILE A 60 -4.72 16.74 -9.55
CA ILE A 60 -5.10 17.43 -8.31
C ILE A 60 -6.14 16.54 -7.61
N LEU A 61 -5.85 16.14 -6.38
CA LEU A 61 -6.70 15.24 -5.61
C LEU A 61 -7.68 16.04 -4.76
N ILE A 62 -8.87 15.46 -4.59
CA ILE A 62 -9.88 15.95 -3.65
C ILE A 62 -9.93 15.05 -2.42
N GLU A 63 -10.39 15.61 -1.31
CA GLU A 63 -10.68 14.82 -0.11
C GLU A 63 -11.87 13.90 -0.40
N GLY A 64 -11.75 12.64 -0.02
CA GLY A 64 -12.75 11.61 -0.34
C GLY A 64 -12.12 10.24 -0.52
N SER A 65 -12.81 9.34 -1.21
CA SER A 65 -12.27 8.04 -1.58
C SER A 65 -11.43 8.10 -2.86
N LEU A 66 -10.62 7.07 -3.08
CA LEU A 66 -9.90 6.91 -4.36
C LEU A 66 -10.89 6.78 -5.53
N ARG A 67 -12.03 6.11 -5.31
CA ARG A 67 -13.15 6.01 -6.26
C ARG A 67 -13.67 7.38 -6.66
N GLN A 68 -13.95 8.25 -5.69
CA GLN A 68 -14.40 9.62 -5.97
C GLN A 68 -13.36 10.42 -6.75
N ASN A 69 -12.08 10.21 -6.45
CA ASN A 69 -10.99 10.81 -7.21
C ASN A 69 -10.92 10.28 -8.64
N LEU A 70 -11.15 8.99 -8.89
CA LEU A 70 -11.16 8.41 -10.25
C LEU A 70 -12.38 8.85 -11.07
N LEU A 71 -13.53 9.00 -10.43
CA LEU A 71 -14.78 9.45 -11.07
C LEU A 71 -14.89 10.97 -11.17
N TYR A 72 -13.87 11.72 -10.76
CA TYR A 72 -13.90 13.18 -10.83
C TYR A 72 -14.08 13.68 -12.27
N GLY A 73 -15.12 14.48 -12.50
CA GLY A 73 -15.48 14.97 -13.83
C GLY A 73 -16.20 13.95 -14.72
N THR A 74 -16.57 12.78 -14.18
CA THR A 74 -17.42 11.80 -14.86
C THR A 74 -18.89 12.06 -14.53
N GLU A 75 -19.75 12.04 -15.54
CA GLU A 75 -21.19 12.18 -15.30
C GLU A 75 -21.73 10.94 -14.58
N PRO A 76 -22.56 11.09 -13.52
CA PRO A 76 -23.05 9.94 -12.75
C PRO A 76 -23.78 8.89 -13.60
N ALA A 77 -24.47 9.30 -14.66
CA ALA A 77 -25.18 8.39 -15.57
C ALA A 77 -24.24 7.52 -16.40
N ASN A 78 -22.99 7.95 -16.58
CA ASN A 78 -21.96 7.28 -17.38
C ASN A 78 -20.82 6.74 -16.48
N ALA A 79 -20.99 6.78 -15.16
CA ALA A 79 -19.94 6.33 -14.25
C ALA A 79 -19.75 4.81 -14.40
N PRO A 80 -18.51 4.32 -14.62
CA PRO A 80 -18.23 2.90 -14.68
C PRO A 80 -18.60 2.21 -13.36
N ASP A 81 -19.08 0.98 -13.47
CA ASP A 81 -19.28 0.09 -12.33
C ASP A 81 -17.93 -0.39 -11.76
N ASP A 82 -17.98 -1.24 -10.73
CA ASP A 82 -16.77 -1.76 -10.08
C ASP A 82 -15.86 -2.52 -11.06
N ILE A 83 -16.45 -3.30 -11.97
CA ILE A 83 -15.70 -4.07 -12.97
C ILE A 83 -14.99 -3.11 -13.94
N GLY A 84 -15.70 -2.07 -14.40
CA GLY A 84 -15.14 -1.01 -15.22
C GLY A 84 -13.99 -0.27 -14.53
N LEU A 85 -14.15 0.09 -13.26
CA LEU A 85 -13.10 0.76 -12.47
C LEU A 85 -11.87 -0.11 -12.24
N ILE A 86 -12.04 -1.42 -12.06
CA ILE A 86 -10.92 -2.38 -12.01
C ILE A 86 -10.19 -2.40 -13.37
N GLY A 87 -10.93 -2.47 -14.48
CA GLY A 87 -10.37 -2.40 -15.83
C GLY A 87 -9.58 -1.11 -16.07
N ILE A 88 -10.14 0.04 -15.69
CA ILE A 88 -9.49 1.35 -15.75
C ILE A 88 -8.22 1.38 -14.90
N SER A 89 -8.27 0.85 -13.68
CA SER A 89 -7.11 0.78 -12.78
C SER A 89 -5.96 -0.03 -13.41
N ARG A 90 -6.28 -1.11 -14.13
CA ARG A 90 -5.30 -1.91 -14.90
C ARG A 90 -4.70 -1.14 -16.07
N LEU A 91 -5.54 -0.49 -16.87
CA LEU A 91 -5.09 0.29 -18.03
C LEU A 91 -4.22 1.50 -17.63
N ALA A 92 -4.59 2.16 -16.53
CA ALA A 92 -3.86 3.30 -16.00
C ALA A 92 -2.57 2.91 -15.27
N GLY A 93 -2.41 1.63 -14.88
CA GLY A 93 -1.29 1.16 -14.08
C GLY A 93 -1.42 1.47 -12.58
N LEU A 94 -2.65 1.65 -12.10
CA LEU A 94 -3.01 1.79 -10.68
C LEU A 94 -3.29 0.45 -10.00
N ASP A 95 -3.44 -0.63 -10.76
CA ASP A 95 -3.85 -1.96 -10.30
C ASP A 95 -3.22 -2.40 -8.97
N GLY A 96 -1.88 -2.51 -8.92
CA GLY A 96 -1.17 -2.95 -7.72
C GLY A 96 -1.32 -1.98 -6.54
N PHE A 97 -1.47 -0.67 -6.82
CA PHE A 97 -1.70 0.34 -5.79
C PHE A 97 -3.11 0.22 -5.18
N VAL A 98 -4.15 0.11 -6.03
CA VAL A 98 -5.53 -0.09 -5.56
C VAL A 98 -5.63 -1.40 -4.78
N TYR A 99 -5.05 -2.48 -5.31
CA TYR A 99 -5.07 -3.79 -4.65
C TYR A 99 -4.37 -3.76 -3.28
N ALA A 100 -3.18 -3.16 -3.20
CA ALA A 100 -2.45 -3.02 -1.93
C ALA A 100 -3.26 -2.24 -0.89
N ARG A 101 -3.95 -1.17 -1.29
CA ARG A 101 -4.85 -0.41 -0.42
C ARG A 101 -6.09 -1.21 -0.01
N GLY A 102 -6.55 -2.12 -0.86
CA GLY A 102 -7.62 -3.06 -0.53
C GLY A 102 -7.20 -4.05 0.56
N LEU A 103 -5.99 -4.60 0.46
CA LEU A 103 -5.42 -5.51 1.46
C LEU A 103 -5.25 -4.86 2.84
N THR A 104 -4.82 -3.60 2.87
CA THR A 104 -4.69 -2.82 4.12
C THR A 104 -6.00 -2.16 4.56
N GLY A 105 -7.04 -2.25 3.73
CA GLY A 105 -8.39 -1.77 4.03
C GLY A 105 -9.06 -2.55 5.15
N ARG A 106 -10.02 -1.91 5.81
CA ARG A 106 -10.81 -2.52 6.89
C ARG A 106 -12.16 -2.99 6.36
N LEU A 107 -12.60 -4.13 6.88
CA LEU A 107 -13.88 -4.73 6.54
C LEU A 107 -14.82 -4.64 7.74
N ASP A 108 -15.94 -3.95 7.59
CA ASP A 108 -17.01 -3.98 8.56
C ASP A 108 -17.93 -5.19 8.30
N PRO A 109 -17.98 -6.19 9.19
CA PRO A 109 -18.81 -7.38 9.01
C PRO A 109 -20.31 -7.09 9.12
N ALA A 110 -20.73 -5.96 9.71
CA ALA A 110 -22.14 -5.59 9.79
C ALA A 110 -22.68 -5.12 8.44
N SER A 111 -21.92 -4.30 7.72
CA SER A 111 -22.28 -3.85 6.36
C SER A 111 -22.06 -4.91 5.29
N GLN A 112 -21.06 -5.78 5.44
CA GLN A 112 -20.69 -6.78 4.42
C GLN A 112 -20.58 -8.22 4.99
N PRO A 113 -21.67 -8.81 5.50
CA PRO A 113 -21.63 -10.09 6.21
C PRO A 113 -21.19 -11.27 5.33
N ARG A 114 -21.54 -11.25 4.04
CA ARG A 114 -21.14 -12.31 3.09
C ARG A 114 -19.63 -12.31 2.84
N LEU A 115 -19.05 -11.14 2.62
CA LEU A 115 -17.61 -11.00 2.43
C LEU A 115 -16.86 -11.39 3.71
N ALA A 116 -17.36 -10.97 4.89
CA ALA A 116 -16.77 -11.36 6.16
C ALA A 116 -16.75 -12.88 6.35
N ALA A 117 -17.86 -13.56 6.05
CA ALA A 117 -17.92 -15.03 6.10
C ALA A 117 -16.96 -15.69 5.10
N ALA A 118 -16.84 -15.14 3.89
CA ALA A 118 -15.93 -15.65 2.87
C ALA A 118 -14.45 -15.50 3.29
N ILE A 119 -14.07 -14.37 3.90
CA ILE A 119 -12.70 -14.18 4.42
C ILE A 119 -12.38 -15.17 5.54
N VAL A 120 -13.32 -15.43 6.45
CA VAL A 120 -13.14 -16.45 7.50
C VAL A 120 -12.98 -17.85 6.89
N ALA A 121 -13.76 -18.19 5.87
CA ALA A 121 -13.64 -19.47 5.16
C ALA A 121 -12.27 -19.59 4.45
N ALA A 122 -11.82 -18.52 3.80
CA ALA A 122 -10.56 -18.45 3.06
C ALA A 122 -9.33 -18.63 3.97
N ARG A 123 -9.42 -18.44 5.29
CA ARG A 123 -8.34 -18.77 6.25
C ARG A 123 -7.87 -20.23 6.11
N ARG A 124 -8.79 -21.16 5.85
CA ARG A 124 -8.45 -22.58 5.66
C ARG A 124 -7.66 -22.78 4.38
N THR A 125 -8.10 -22.15 3.29
CA THR A 125 -7.41 -22.16 1.99
C THR A 125 -6.02 -21.54 2.11
N MET A 126 -5.87 -20.43 2.83
CA MET A 126 -4.58 -19.80 3.10
C MET A 126 -3.62 -20.75 3.83
N ARG A 127 -4.08 -21.44 4.89
CA ARG A 127 -3.27 -22.44 5.60
C ARG A 127 -2.87 -23.61 4.70
N ALA A 128 -3.79 -24.11 3.88
CA ALA A 128 -3.50 -25.18 2.92
C ALA A 128 -2.49 -24.72 1.85
N ALA A 129 -2.59 -23.47 1.38
CA ALA A 129 -1.67 -22.89 0.41
C ALA A 129 -0.25 -22.73 0.98
N LEU A 130 -0.13 -22.31 2.24
CA LEU A 130 1.15 -22.27 2.95
C LEU A 130 1.75 -23.68 3.07
N ALA A 131 0.95 -24.68 3.45
CA ALA A 131 1.40 -26.06 3.59
C ALA A 131 1.85 -26.69 2.26
N ALA A 132 1.09 -26.47 1.19
CA ALA A 132 1.43 -26.97 -0.15
C ALA A 132 2.75 -26.40 -0.70
N LYS A 133 3.24 -25.28 -0.14
CA LYS A 133 4.50 -24.64 -0.52
C LYS A 133 5.63 -24.88 0.50
N GLY A 134 5.42 -25.68 1.53
CA GLY A 134 6.38 -25.86 2.63
C GLY A 134 6.69 -24.53 3.34
N ALA A 135 5.71 -23.63 3.37
CA ALA A 135 5.83 -22.24 3.81
C ALA A 135 5.08 -21.99 5.13
N GLU A 136 4.70 -23.03 5.87
CA GLU A 136 3.98 -22.92 7.15
C GLU A 136 4.75 -22.10 8.17
N ARG A 137 6.09 -22.16 8.13
CA ARG A 137 6.96 -21.37 9.01
C ARG A 137 6.94 -19.88 8.72
N LEU A 138 6.41 -19.45 7.58
CA LEU A 138 6.33 -18.02 7.24
C LEU A 138 5.24 -17.29 8.01
N VAL A 139 4.23 -18.00 8.53
CA VAL A 139 3.12 -17.39 9.28
C VAL A 139 2.82 -18.23 10.51
N GLU A 140 3.04 -17.67 11.70
CA GLU A 140 2.59 -18.28 12.94
C GLU A 140 1.12 -17.90 13.19
N PRO A 141 0.18 -18.85 13.16
CA PRO A 141 -1.24 -18.55 13.28
C PRO A 141 -1.56 -18.04 14.69
N PHE A 142 -2.59 -17.19 14.79
CA PHE A 142 -3.18 -16.86 16.08
C PHE A 142 -4.01 -18.04 16.60
N ASP A 143 -3.78 -18.36 17.86
CA ASP A 143 -4.52 -19.37 18.61
C ASP A 143 -4.80 -18.80 20.01
N PRO A 144 -6.08 -18.68 20.43
CA PRO A 144 -6.44 -18.16 21.75
C PRO A 144 -5.77 -18.90 22.91
N ALA A 145 -5.43 -20.19 22.74
CA ALA A 145 -4.85 -21.05 23.75
C ALA A 145 -3.31 -21.10 23.72
N ARG A 146 -2.65 -20.49 22.72
CA ARG A 146 -1.18 -20.57 22.57
C ARG A 146 -0.55 -19.18 22.53
N TYR A 147 0.71 -19.13 22.96
CA TYR A 147 1.57 -17.98 22.77
C TYR A 147 2.00 -17.91 21.30
N ASN A 148 2.03 -16.71 20.73
CA ASN A 148 2.52 -16.47 19.38
C ASN A 148 3.91 -15.83 19.46
N HIS A 149 4.94 -16.52 18.96
CA HIS A 149 6.34 -16.13 19.10
C HIS A 149 6.74 -14.99 18.16
N GLN A 150 5.98 -14.76 17.09
CA GLN A 150 6.17 -13.61 16.19
C GLN A 150 5.51 -12.33 16.71
N ALA A 151 4.61 -12.43 17.69
CA ALA A 151 4.00 -11.28 18.35
C ALA A 151 4.80 -10.83 19.59
N SER A 152 4.66 -9.56 19.96
CA SER A 152 5.21 -9.03 21.20
C SER A 152 4.47 -9.57 22.44
N ILE A 153 5.05 -9.42 23.63
CA ILE A 153 4.37 -9.75 24.90
C ILE A 153 3.05 -8.98 25.01
N GLY A 154 3.04 -7.70 24.64
CA GLY A 154 1.85 -6.85 24.71
C GLY A 154 0.73 -7.32 23.79
N GLU A 155 1.06 -7.66 22.54
CA GLU A 155 0.10 -8.23 21.59
C GLU A 155 -0.39 -9.60 22.05
N ASN A 156 0.47 -10.41 22.67
CA ASN A 156 0.06 -11.69 23.26
C ASN A 156 -0.91 -11.52 24.43
N ILE A 157 -0.75 -10.50 25.27
CA ILE A 157 -1.68 -10.22 26.38
C ILE A 157 -2.99 -9.62 25.85
N LEU A 158 -2.91 -8.65 24.93
CA LEU A 158 -4.09 -7.97 24.39
C LEU A 158 -4.94 -8.93 23.54
N PHE A 159 -4.29 -9.70 22.66
CA PHE A 159 -4.90 -10.65 21.71
C PHE A 159 -6.11 -10.05 20.97
N GLY A 160 -5.88 -8.88 20.38
CA GLY A 160 -6.88 -8.10 19.68
C GLY A 160 -6.28 -6.80 19.18
N GLU A 161 -7.09 -6.05 18.44
CA GLU A 161 -6.74 -4.74 17.93
C GLU A 161 -7.29 -3.65 18.86
N PRO A 162 -6.47 -2.67 19.29
CA PRO A 162 -6.96 -1.57 20.11
C PRO A 162 -7.85 -0.64 19.27
N VAL A 163 -8.99 -0.27 19.84
CA VAL A 163 -9.92 0.72 19.26
C VAL A 163 -9.86 2.01 20.06
N GLY A 164 -9.66 3.13 19.34
CA GLY A 164 -9.46 4.43 19.96
C GLY A 164 -8.12 4.53 20.71
N GLY A 165 -8.08 5.37 21.75
CA GLY A 165 -6.82 5.75 22.42
C GLY A 165 -6.49 5.01 23.72
N ALA A 166 -7.41 4.19 24.27
CA ALA A 166 -7.25 3.63 25.63
C ALA A 166 -6.08 2.64 25.73
N PHE A 167 -5.98 1.73 24.76
CA PHE A 167 -4.95 0.69 24.71
C PHE A 167 -3.93 0.87 23.58
N ALA A 168 -3.80 2.10 23.05
CA ALA A 168 -2.77 2.41 22.07
C ALA A 168 -1.37 1.98 22.58
N PRO A 169 -0.45 1.49 21.73
CA PRO A 169 0.81 0.85 22.17
C PRO A 169 1.62 1.65 23.20
N LEU A 170 1.74 2.96 23.03
CA LEU A 170 2.49 3.85 23.95
C LEU A 170 1.78 4.09 25.30
N ARG A 171 0.47 3.85 25.38
CA ARG A 171 -0.37 4.06 26.56
C ARG A 171 -0.70 2.75 27.28
N PHE A 172 -0.61 1.62 26.58
CA PHE A 172 -0.99 0.30 27.08
C PHE A 172 -0.36 -0.02 28.44
N ALA A 173 0.96 0.13 28.55
CA ALA A 173 1.71 -0.11 29.79
C ALA A 173 1.31 0.79 30.98
N ARG A 174 0.79 1.99 30.70
CA ARG A 174 0.39 2.98 31.70
C ARG A 174 -1.08 2.85 32.09
N HIS A 175 -1.84 2.00 31.40
CA HIS A 175 -3.27 1.90 31.59
C HIS A 175 -3.59 1.21 32.94
N PRO A 176 -4.40 1.81 33.83
CA PRO A 176 -4.70 1.24 35.15
C PRO A 176 -5.30 -0.17 35.09
N TYR A 177 -6.15 -0.42 34.09
CA TYR A 177 -6.74 -1.74 33.88
C TYR A 177 -5.70 -2.83 33.61
N LEU A 178 -4.76 -2.61 32.68
CA LEU A 178 -3.69 -3.57 32.41
C LEU A 178 -2.88 -3.83 33.66
N ARG A 179 -2.54 -2.76 34.41
CA ARG A 179 -1.80 -2.89 35.67
C ARG A 179 -2.51 -3.81 36.67
N ALA A 180 -3.83 -3.65 36.84
CA ALA A 180 -4.60 -4.53 37.72
C ALA A 180 -4.58 -5.99 37.27
N VAL A 181 -4.67 -6.25 35.95
CA VAL A 181 -4.52 -7.60 35.39
C VAL A 181 -3.13 -8.17 35.66
N LEU A 182 -2.08 -7.39 35.42
CA LEU A 182 -0.69 -7.82 35.66
C LEU A 182 -0.42 -8.06 37.16
N GLU A 183 -1.04 -7.30 38.05
CA GLU A 183 -0.96 -7.49 39.50
C GLU A 183 -1.67 -8.79 39.91
N ALA A 184 -2.88 -9.04 39.41
CA ALA A 184 -3.66 -10.25 39.68
C ALA A 184 -2.97 -11.54 39.18
N GLU A 185 -2.24 -11.46 38.08
CA GLU A 185 -1.51 -12.60 37.47
C GLU A 185 -0.04 -12.69 37.92
N GLU A 186 0.35 -11.86 38.90
CA GLU A 186 1.70 -11.77 39.46
C GLU A 186 2.80 -11.52 38.41
N LEU A 187 2.45 -10.81 37.34
CA LEU A 187 3.33 -10.53 36.20
C LEU A 187 4.12 -9.23 36.34
N VAL A 188 3.77 -8.35 37.28
CA VAL A 188 4.45 -7.06 37.48
C VAL A 188 5.95 -7.24 37.69
N ARG A 189 6.36 -8.11 38.61
CA ARG A 189 7.78 -8.37 38.90
C ARG A 189 8.53 -8.97 37.70
N PRO A 190 8.12 -10.11 37.12
CA PRO A 190 8.85 -10.71 36.01
C PRO A 190 8.90 -9.80 34.78
N LEU A 191 7.83 -9.05 34.46
CA LEU A 191 7.87 -8.08 33.36
C LEU A 191 8.81 -6.89 33.64
N THR A 192 8.94 -6.49 34.90
CA THR A 192 9.93 -5.45 35.28
C THR A 192 11.36 -5.97 35.13
N GLU A 193 11.61 -7.23 35.51
CA GLU A 193 12.91 -7.90 35.35
C GLU A 193 13.26 -8.05 33.86
N ILE A 194 12.34 -8.54 33.02
CA ILE A 194 12.49 -8.58 31.56
C ILE A 194 12.77 -7.19 31.01
N GLY A 195 11.98 -6.18 31.41
CA GLY A 195 12.17 -4.80 30.96
C GLY A 195 13.56 -4.25 31.29
N LEU A 196 14.10 -4.57 32.47
CA LEU A 196 15.45 -4.14 32.85
C LEU A 196 16.53 -4.86 32.03
N SER A 197 16.39 -6.16 31.80
CA SER A 197 17.30 -6.93 30.95
C SER A 197 17.29 -6.42 29.51
N VAL A 198 16.10 -6.16 28.95
CA VAL A 198 15.94 -5.56 27.63
C VAL A 198 16.60 -4.18 27.57
N ALA A 199 16.36 -3.31 28.56
CA ALA A 199 16.97 -1.99 28.60
C ALA A 199 18.50 -2.06 28.60
N ARG A 200 19.08 -2.99 29.39
CA ARG A 200 20.53 -3.25 29.43
C ARG A 200 21.06 -3.65 28.07
N SER A 201 20.49 -4.71 27.49
CA SER A 201 20.93 -5.22 26.20
C SER A 201 20.80 -4.17 25.11
N THR A 202 19.71 -3.40 25.06
CA THR A 202 19.54 -2.33 24.08
C THR A 202 20.56 -1.19 24.31
N VAL A 203 20.75 -0.71 25.54
CA VAL A 203 21.75 0.34 25.82
C VAL A 203 23.16 -0.12 25.45
N GLU A 204 23.51 -1.37 25.76
CA GLU A 204 24.82 -1.96 25.42
C GLU A 204 25.03 -2.08 23.91
N ILE A 205 24.05 -2.62 23.17
CA ILE A 205 24.12 -2.79 21.71
C ILE A 205 24.29 -1.45 20.99
N PHE A 206 23.64 -0.39 21.48
CA PHE A 206 23.64 0.93 20.84
C PHE A 206 24.61 1.94 21.46
N ALA A 207 25.47 1.52 22.40
CA ALA A 207 26.34 2.42 23.17
C ALA A 207 27.18 3.35 22.29
N ASP A 208 27.77 2.82 21.22
CA ASP A 208 28.68 3.54 20.33
C ASP A 208 27.98 4.30 19.18
N LEU A 209 26.65 4.20 19.08
CA LEU A 209 25.89 4.86 18.01
C LEU A 209 25.48 6.28 18.39
N PRO A 210 25.59 7.27 17.47
CA PRO A 210 25.02 8.59 17.65
C PRO A 210 23.51 8.59 17.88
N ASN A 211 22.99 9.60 18.56
CA ASN A 211 21.56 9.70 18.91
C ASN A 211 20.61 9.92 17.72
N ASP A 212 21.13 10.40 16.59
CA ASP A 212 20.43 10.67 15.34
C ASP A 212 20.62 9.56 14.30
N HIS A 213 21.23 8.44 14.69
CA HIS A 213 21.52 7.36 13.76
C HIS A 213 20.25 6.56 13.40
N SER A 214 19.99 6.40 12.10
CA SER A 214 18.78 5.74 11.58
C SER A 214 18.60 4.27 12.03
N LEU A 215 19.69 3.56 12.32
CA LEU A 215 19.63 2.21 12.89
C LEU A 215 18.98 2.17 14.28
N PHE A 216 19.09 3.24 15.07
CA PHE A 216 18.48 3.29 16.38
C PHE A 216 16.95 3.29 16.25
N ASP A 217 16.40 4.20 15.45
CA ASP A 217 14.94 4.32 15.29
C ASP A 217 14.31 3.09 14.63
N ASN A 218 15.05 2.39 13.77
CA ASN A 218 14.55 1.20 13.05
C ASN A 218 14.56 -0.08 13.90
N TYR A 219 15.46 -0.21 14.88
CA TYR A 219 15.70 -1.48 15.58
C TYR A 219 15.66 -1.39 17.11
N SER A 220 15.64 -0.18 17.69
CA SER A 220 15.53 0.01 19.13
C SER A 220 14.10 -0.21 19.64
N LEU A 221 14.00 -0.72 20.87
CA LEU A 221 12.73 -0.91 21.57
C LEU A 221 12.22 0.35 22.28
N PHE A 222 12.99 1.44 22.28
CA PHE A 222 12.58 2.76 22.75
C PHE A 222 13.10 3.86 21.83
N GLN A 223 12.43 5.01 21.84
CA GLN A 223 12.76 6.14 20.96
C GLN A 223 14.09 6.79 21.38
N ALA A 224 14.80 7.44 20.44
CA ALA A 224 16.07 8.12 20.76
C ALA A 224 15.93 9.15 21.91
N SER A 225 14.77 9.82 21.99
CA SER A 225 14.44 10.74 23.08
C SER A 225 14.34 10.09 24.47
N GLU A 226 14.15 8.78 24.54
CA GLU A 226 14.08 8.00 25.79
C GLU A 226 15.43 7.41 26.19
N ARG A 227 16.47 7.52 25.35
CA ARG A 227 17.75 6.84 25.56
C ARG A 227 18.46 7.26 26.83
N GLY A 228 18.67 8.56 27.04
CA GLY A 228 19.33 9.05 28.26
C GLY A 228 18.62 8.64 29.54
N TYR A 229 17.30 8.45 29.49
CA TYR A 229 16.54 7.93 30.64
C TYR A 229 16.87 6.46 30.93
N PHE A 230 16.93 5.60 29.90
CA PHE A 230 17.25 4.18 30.10
C PHE A 230 18.73 3.95 30.45
N GLU A 231 19.66 4.76 29.92
CA GLU A 231 21.08 4.74 30.31
C GLU A 231 21.25 5.04 31.81
N ASP A 232 20.68 6.14 32.31
CA ASP A 232 20.67 6.49 33.73
C ASP A 232 19.95 5.42 34.57
N LEU A 233 18.84 4.87 34.07
CA LEU A 233 18.08 3.87 34.80
C LEU A 233 18.86 2.56 34.98
N VAL A 234 19.53 2.07 33.94
CA VAL A 234 20.33 0.83 33.96
C VAL A 234 21.53 0.95 34.90
N VAL A 235 22.21 2.10 34.91
CA VAL A 235 23.35 2.35 35.81
C VAL A 235 22.91 2.35 37.28
N ARG A 236 21.76 2.96 37.58
CA ARG A 236 21.26 3.07 38.96
C ARG A 236 20.60 1.79 39.50
N LEU A 237 20.13 0.89 38.63
CA LEU A 237 19.40 -0.32 39.01
C LEU A 237 20.24 -1.57 38.74
N PRO A 238 20.98 -2.10 39.72
CA PRO A 238 21.73 -3.36 39.57
C PRO A 238 20.81 -4.58 39.44
N ASN A 239 19.56 -4.50 39.93
CA ASN A 239 18.50 -5.48 39.69
C ASN A 239 17.13 -4.82 39.88
N ALA A 240 16.07 -5.48 39.40
CA ALA A 240 14.69 -4.95 39.50
C ALA A 240 14.20 -4.81 40.96
N ALA A 241 14.72 -5.62 41.89
CA ALA A 241 14.37 -5.54 43.31
C ALA A 241 14.89 -4.24 43.97
N SER A 242 15.87 -3.58 43.35
CA SER A 242 16.47 -2.31 43.82
C SER A 242 15.61 -1.08 43.49
N LEU A 243 14.43 -1.26 42.90
CA LEU A 243 13.50 -0.17 42.61
C LEU A 243 13.10 0.57 43.89
N ARG A 244 13.19 1.91 43.83
CA ARG A 244 12.81 2.79 44.93
C ARG A 244 11.34 2.60 45.32
N ARG A 245 11.04 2.76 46.61
CA ARG A 245 9.65 2.89 47.06
C ARG A 245 9.10 4.27 46.68
N GLY A 246 7.77 4.38 46.57
CA GLY A 246 7.08 5.63 46.23
C GLY A 246 6.92 5.90 44.73
N SER A 247 6.50 7.12 44.39
CA SER A 247 6.07 7.49 43.04
C SER A 247 7.17 7.38 41.97
N ALA A 248 8.41 7.70 42.31
CA ALA A 248 9.54 7.60 41.39
C ALA A 248 9.77 6.17 40.90
N GLY A 249 9.88 5.19 41.82
CA GLY A 249 10.06 3.79 41.44
C GLY A 249 8.84 3.19 40.74
N GLN A 250 7.63 3.70 40.99
CA GLN A 250 6.45 3.30 40.22
C GLN A 250 6.52 3.78 38.76
N ARG A 251 7.07 4.97 38.50
CA ARG A 251 7.30 5.45 37.13
C ARG A 251 8.33 4.58 36.40
N ASP A 252 9.44 4.28 37.06
CA ASP A 252 10.51 3.44 36.51
C ASP A 252 9.99 2.04 36.19
N ARG A 253 9.25 1.43 37.13
CA ARG A 253 8.57 0.15 36.91
C ARG A 253 7.64 0.18 35.69
N THR A 254 6.83 1.23 35.57
CA THR A 254 5.88 1.38 34.45
C THR A 254 6.62 1.48 33.11
N ARG A 255 7.75 2.19 33.06
CA ARG A 255 8.61 2.30 31.87
C ARG A 255 9.24 0.96 31.50
N LEU A 256 9.78 0.23 32.48
CA LEU A 256 10.37 -1.09 32.28
C LEU A 256 9.33 -2.10 31.78
N ILE A 257 8.13 -2.14 32.39
CA ILE A 257 7.02 -2.97 31.90
C ILE A 257 6.65 -2.58 30.47
N GLY A 258 6.57 -1.29 30.16
CA GLY A 258 6.30 -0.84 28.79
C GLY A 258 7.34 -1.32 27.78
N LEU A 259 8.62 -1.39 28.18
CA LEU A 259 9.67 -1.96 27.35
C LEU A 259 9.49 -3.47 27.15
N ALA A 260 9.18 -4.21 28.23
CA ALA A 260 8.88 -5.64 28.16
C ALA A 260 7.67 -5.94 27.27
N LEU A 261 6.62 -5.13 27.32
CA LEU A 261 5.43 -5.33 26.47
C LEU A 261 5.73 -5.17 24.97
N ARG A 262 6.77 -4.41 24.58
CA ARG A 262 7.21 -4.27 23.19
C ARG A 262 8.18 -5.37 22.75
N TYR A 263 8.67 -6.18 23.70
CA TYR A 263 9.62 -7.24 23.44
C TYR A 263 8.98 -8.43 22.70
N SER A 264 9.73 -8.99 21.76
CA SER A 264 9.44 -10.26 21.07
C SER A 264 10.72 -11.08 20.98
N GLU A 265 10.70 -12.31 21.50
CA GLU A 265 11.87 -13.19 21.54
C GLU A 265 12.38 -13.51 20.13
N SER A 266 11.49 -13.78 19.17
CA SER A 266 11.88 -14.11 17.78
C SER A 266 12.64 -12.97 17.09
N ARG A 267 12.33 -11.72 17.46
CA ARG A 267 12.96 -10.52 16.89
C ARG A 267 14.27 -10.16 17.60
N HIS A 268 14.29 -10.19 18.93
CA HIS A 268 15.40 -9.62 19.70
C HIS A 268 16.36 -10.68 20.27
N ARG A 269 15.90 -11.92 20.47
CA ARG A 269 16.71 -13.10 20.81
C ARG A 269 17.58 -12.92 22.07
N PHE A 270 16.97 -12.47 23.16
CA PHE A 270 17.69 -12.27 24.43
C PHE A 270 17.54 -13.47 25.39
N GLY A 271 16.75 -14.47 25.03
CA GLY A 271 16.52 -15.68 25.83
C GLY A 271 15.75 -15.39 27.12
N LEU A 272 14.80 -14.46 27.09
CA LEU A 272 14.10 -13.95 28.28
C LEU A 272 12.73 -14.58 28.52
N ILE A 273 12.21 -15.34 27.55
CA ILE A 273 10.90 -15.98 27.62
C ILE A 273 11.06 -17.50 27.53
N ASP A 274 10.59 -18.20 28.56
CA ASP A 274 10.48 -19.66 28.56
C ASP A 274 9.03 -20.13 28.43
N THR A 275 8.83 -21.44 28.18
CA THR A 275 7.50 -22.03 28.00
C THR A 275 6.61 -21.92 29.25
N ALA A 276 7.19 -21.82 30.45
CA ALA A 276 6.40 -21.63 31.67
C ALA A 276 5.84 -20.19 31.72
N PHE A 277 6.65 -19.21 31.35
CA PHE A 277 6.26 -17.82 31.26
C PHE A 277 5.26 -17.57 30.13
N GLU A 278 5.43 -18.21 28.96
CA GLU A 278 4.44 -18.19 27.88
C GLU A 278 3.04 -18.59 28.36
N ARG A 279 2.93 -19.68 29.14
CA ARG A 279 1.65 -20.11 29.72
C ARG A 279 1.05 -19.06 30.65
N ARG A 280 1.87 -18.35 31.44
CA ARG A 280 1.42 -17.25 32.31
C ARG A 280 0.92 -16.06 31.50
N LEU A 281 1.58 -15.72 30.40
CA LEU A 281 1.14 -14.65 29.48
C LEU A 281 -0.19 -15.00 28.81
N VAL A 282 -0.38 -16.25 28.37
CA VAL A 282 -1.67 -16.73 27.84
C VAL A 282 -2.76 -16.73 28.91
N GLN A 283 -2.42 -17.02 30.17
CA GLN A 283 -3.37 -16.89 31.27
C GLN A 283 -3.76 -15.43 31.50
N ALA A 284 -2.80 -14.50 31.49
CA ALA A 284 -3.08 -13.07 31.61
C ALA A 284 -3.93 -12.52 30.47
N ARG A 285 -3.75 -13.03 29.23
CA ARG A 285 -4.66 -12.75 28.11
C ARG A 285 -6.11 -13.10 28.44
N ARG A 286 -6.35 -14.31 28.97
CA ARG A 286 -7.71 -14.74 29.34
C ARG A 286 -8.30 -13.85 30.42
N SER A 287 -7.50 -13.49 31.42
CA SER A 287 -7.90 -12.59 32.49
C SER A 287 -8.18 -11.16 31.97
N PHE A 288 -7.36 -10.65 31.05
CA PHE A 288 -7.59 -9.37 30.38
C PHE A 288 -8.91 -9.35 29.59
N ALA A 289 -9.19 -10.38 28.80
CA ALA A 289 -10.46 -10.41 28.05
C ALA A 289 -11.67 -10.57 28.98
N ARG A 290 -11.59 -11.45 29.98
CA ARG A 290 -12.71 -11.78 30.88
C ARG A 290 -13.05 -10.65 31.84
N MET A 291 -12.06 -9.92 32.34
CA MET A 291 -12.26 -8.89 33.37
C MET A 291 -12.41 -7.49 32.78
N LEU A 292 -12.52 -7.36 31.45
CA LEU A 292 -12.59 -6.05 30.79
C LEU A 292 -13.88 -5.33 31.25
N PRO A 293 -13.77 -4.15 31.88
CA PRO A 293 -14.93 -3.42 32.36
C PRO A 293 -15.88 -3.01 31.22
N PRO A 294 -17.20 -2.91 31.46
CA PRO A 294 -18.17 -2.55 30.41
C PRO A 294 -17.86 -1.22 29.69
N HIS A 295 -17.33 -0.23 30.40
CA HIS A 295 -16.95 1.06 29.80
C HIS A 295 -15.72 0.99 28.87
N LEU A 296 -14.97 -0.11 28.89
CA LEU A 296 -13.85 -0.39 27.98
C LEU A 296 -14.17 -1.46 26.94
N ALA A 297 -15.40 -2.01 26.90
CA ALA A 297 -15.76 -3.08 25.99
C ALA A 297 -15.55 -2.72 24.51
N GLY A 298 -15.73 -1.45 24.13
CA GLY A 298 -15.47 -0.94 22.78
C GLY A 298 -14.03 -0.46 22.53
N ALA A 299 -13.12 -0.66 23.48
CA ALA A 299 -11.72 -0.21 23.35
C ALA A 299 -10.79 -1.28 22.77
N VAL A 300 -11.27 -2.51 22.59
CA VAL A 300 -10.51 -3.62 21.98
C VAL A 300 -11.46 -4.46 21.13
N GLU A 301 -11.09 -4.71 19.88
CA GLU A 301 -11.68 -5.77 19.07
C GLU A 301 -10.83 -7.03 19.22
N PHE A 302 -11.31 -8.01 19.99
CA PHE A 302 -10.56 -9.24 20.25
C PHE A 302 -10.46 -10.12 18.99
N HIS A 303 -9.32 -10.78 18.81
CA HIS A 303 -9.18 -11.75 17.72
C HIS A 303 -10.03 -12.99 17.99
N ASP A 304 -10.82 -13.38 16.99
CA ASP A 304 -11.68 -14.57 17.03
C ASP A 304 -11.46 -15.41 15.75
N PRO A 305 -11.13 -16.72 15.87
CA PRO A 305 -10.89 -17.58 14.73
C PRO A 305 -12.09 -17.73 13.78
N GLY A 306 -13.31 -17.52 14.26
CA GLY A 306 -14.56 -17.63 13.50
C GLY A 306 -15.12 -16.31 13.00
N ARG A 307 -14.48 -15.16 13.30
CA ARG A 307 -15.00 -13.83 12.92
C ARG A 307 -13.92 -12.95 12.32
N VAL A 308 -14.37 -11.99 11.51
CA VAL A 308 -13.55 -10.85 11.07
C VAL A 308 -13.44 -9.86 12.23
N ASN A 309 -12.23 -9.38 12.47
CA ASN A 309 -11.96 -8.26 13.35
C ASN A 309 -12.04 -6.96 12.52
N PRO A 310 -13.01 -6.06 12.78
CA PRO A 310 -13.21 -4.86 11.97
C PRO A 310 -12.12 -3.79 12.15
N ALA A 311 -11.31 -3.89 13.20
CA ALA A 311 -10.18 -3.00 13.44
C ALA A 311 -8.89 -3.46 12.74
N ALA A 312 -8.80 -4.73 12.34
CA ALA A 312 -7.70 -5.29 11.57
C ALA A 312 -7.91 -5.12 10.05
N SER A 313 -6.82 -5.11 9.31
CA SER A 313 -6.84 -5.09 7.84
C SER A 313 -7.42 -6.38 7.24
N LEU A 314 -7.77 -6.35 5.95
CA LEU A 314 -8.21 -7.53 5.22
C LEU A 314 -7.12 -8.62 5.18
N GLU A 315 -5.87 -8.23 4.95
CA GLU A 315 -4.71 -9.14 4.95
C GLU A 315 -4.52 -9.81 6.31
N GLU A 316 -4.54 -9.06 7.41
CA GLU A 316 -4.44 -9.61 8.77
C GLU A 316 -5.61 -10.53 9.11
N ASN A 317 -6.82 -10.19 8.66
CA ASN A 317 -8.00 -11.03 8.86
C ASN A 317 -7.91 -12.35 8.09
N LEU A 318 -7.36 -12.35 6.87
CA LEU A 318 -7.16 -13.56 6.07
C LEU A 318 -6.04 -14.43 6.63
N LEU A 319 -4.91 -13.83 6.99
CA LEU A 319 -3.76 -14.55 7.55
C LEU A 319 -4.09 -15.12 8.93
N PHE A 320 -4.79 -14.33 9.76
CA PHE A 320 -5.11 -14.65 11.15
C PHE A 320 -3.88 -15.21 11.89
N GLY A 321 -2.80 -14.44 11.86
CA GLY A 321 -1.49 -14.81 12.36
C GLY A 321 -0.47 -13.72 12.10
N ARG A 322 0.79 -13.98 12.48
CA ARG A 322 1.90 -13.05 12.28
C ARG A 322 2.94 -13.64 11.35
N ILE A 323 3.43 -12.82 10.43
CA ILE A 323 4.47 -13.20 9.49
C ILE A 323 5.80 -13.32 10.25
N SER A 324 6.53 -14.39 10.01
CA SER A 324 7.82 -14.65 10.64
C SER A 324 8.89 -13.70 10.14
N LEU A 325 9.52 -12.97 11.07
CA LEU A 325 10.59 -12.02 10.76
C LEU A 325 11.96 -12.69 10.59
N GLY A 326 12.12 -13.92 11.07
CA GLY A 326 13.37 -14.69 10.96
C GLY A 326 13.64 -15.28 9.58
N GLU A 327 12.69 -15.21 8.66
CA GLU A 327 12.75 -15.83 7.33
C GLU A 327 12.92 -14.75 6.25
N ALA A 328 13.97 -14.85 5.44
CA ALA A 328 14.23 -13.89 4.37
C ALA A 328 13.10 -13.89 3.34
N ASN A 329 12.67 -12.68 2.93
CA ASN A 329 11.58 -12.48 1.98
C ASN A 329 10.24 -13.12 2.38
N ALA A 330 9.98 -13.31 3.69
CA ALA A 330 8.72 -13.86 4.17
C ALA A 330 7.52 -13.03 3.71
N GLU A 331 7.56 -11.71 3.90
CA GLU A 331 6.44 -10.82 3.59
C GLU A 331 6.06 -10.83 2.09
N PRO A 332 6.97 -10.61 1.12
CA PRO A 332 6.62 -10.69 -0.30
C PRO A 332 6.06 -12.06 -0.70
N ARG A 333 6.60 -13.15 -0.14
CA ARG A 333 6.13 -14.52 -0.42
C ARG A 333 4.73 -14.76 0.13
N VAL A 334 4.46 -14.31 1.36
CA VAL A 334 3.13 -14.41 1.98
C VAL A 334 2.12 -13.56 1.22
N ARG A 335 2.47 -12.32 0.84
CA ARG A 335 1.58 -11.44 0.07
C ARG A 335 1.23 -12.01 -1.30
N ALA A 336 2.18 -12.65 -1.98
CA ALA A 336 1.90 -13.36 -3.23
C ALA A 336 0.92 -14.53 -3.04
N LEU A 337 1.01 -15.25 -1.91
CA LEU A 337 0.04 -16.30 -1.57
C LEU A 337 -1.33 -15.72 -1.21
N VAL A 338 -1.39 -14.63 -0.46
CA VAL A 338 -2.63 -13.91 -0.13
C VAL A 338 -3.36 -13.52 -1.41
N GLN A 339 -2.67 -12.89 -2.36
CA GLN A 339 -3.23 -12.51 -3.65
C GLN A 339 -3.81 -13.70 -4.41
N ARG A 340 -3.04 -14.80 -4.49
CA ARG A 340 -3.49 -16.01 -5.16
C ARG A 340 -4.72 -16.63 -4.48
N VAL A 341 -4.73 -16.74 -3.16
CA VAL A 341 -5.86 -17.31 -2.42
C VAL A 341 -7.11 -16.47 -2.62
N LEU A 342 -6.99 -15.14 -2.55
CA LEU A 342 -8.11 -14.24 -2.81
C LEU A 342 -8.63 -14.37 -4.25
N ALA A 343 -7.75 -14.60 -5.24
CA ALA A 343 -8.14 -14.88 -6.62
C ALA A 343 -8.85 -16.24 -6.78
N ASP A 344 -8.29 -17.30 -6.21
CA ASP A 344 -8.84 -18.66 -6.27
C ASP A 344 -10.23 -18.73 -5.58
N GLU A 345 -10.45 -17.92 -4.53
CA GLU A 345 -11.74 -17.78 -3.83
C GLU A 345 -12.70 -16.78 -4.49
N GLY A 346 -12.31 -16.14 -5.61
CA GLY A 346 -13.15 -15.17 -6.33
C GLY A 346 -13.38 -13.84 -5.59
N LEU A 347 -12.49 -13.49 -4.65
CA LEU A 347 -12.60 -12.32 -3.78
C LEU A 347 -11.85 -11.08 -4.30
N GLU A 348 -11.13 -11.18 -5.42
CA GLU A 348 -10.34 -10.06 -5.98
C GLU A 348 -11.17 -8.79 -6.15
N ALA A 349 -12.36 -8.87 -6.72
CA ALA A 349 -13.21 -7.70 -6.95
C ALA A 349 -13.53 -6.96 -5.63
N SER A 350 -13.74 -7.70 -4.55
CA SER A 350 -13.97 -7.11 -3.22
C SER A 350 -12.71 -6.42 -2.67
N VAL A 351 -11.52 -6.97 -2.93
CA VAL A 351 -10.25 -6.31 -2.57
C VAL A 351 -10.12 -4.98 -3.30
N TYR A 352 -10.36 -4.96 -4.61
CA TYR A 352 -10.36 -3.69 -5.36
C TYR A 352 -11.42 -2.73 -4.85
N GLY A 353 -12.63 -3.20 -4.53
CA GLY A 353 -13.69 -2.36 -3.94
C GLY A 353 -13.22 -1.65 -2.68
N LEU A 354 -12.62 -2.38 -1.73
CA LEU A 354 -12.02 -1.79 -0.52
C LEU A 354 -10.89 -0.79 -0.85
N GLY A 355 -10.06 -1.10 -1.84
CA GLY A 355 -9.00 -0.22 -2.31
C GLY A 355 -9.53 1.08 -2.94
N LEU A 356 -10.58 0.98 -3.74
CA LEU A 356 -11.27 2.12 -4.36
C LEU A 356 -11.97 2.97 -3.29
N ASP A 357 -12.56 2.36 -2.27
CA ASP A 357 -13.27 3.09 -1.21
C ASP A 357 -12.34 3.67 -0.13
N SER A 358 -11.05 3.33 -0.18
CA SER A 358 -10.05 3.84 0.73
C SER A 358 -9.92 5.37 0.67
N LYS A 359 -9.70 5.99 1.83
CA LYS A 359 -9.63 7.46 1.97
C LYS A 359 -8.35 8.05 1.41
N VAL A 360 -8.48 9.17 0.73
CA VAL A 360 -7.41 10.03 0.23
C VAL A 360 -7.31 11.25 1.14
N GLU A 361 -6.20 11.35 1.87
CA GLU A 361 -5.88 12.51 2.71
C GLU A 361 -5.03 13.51 1.94
N ILE A 362 -5.42 14.78 1.95
CA ILE A 362 -4.64 15.88 1.38
C ILE A 362 -3.70 16.42 2.49
N GLN A 363 -2.72 15.64 2.94
CA GLN A 363 -1.68 16.19 3.82
C GLN A 363 -0.57 16.84 2.99
N PRO A 364 -0.07 18.04 3.40
CA PRO A 364 1.15 18.58 2.84
C PRO A 364 2.31 17.67 3.27
N SER A 365 2.98 17.06 2.30
CA SER A 365 4.01 16.05 2.54
C SER A 365 5.18 16.59 3.37
N THR A 366 5.16 16.36 4.69
CA THR A 366 6.37 16.33 5.53
C THR A 366 6.74 14.86 5.76
N GLY A 367 7.20 14.18 4.70
CA GLY A 367 7.62 12.78 4.77
C GLY A 367 7.30 11.99 3.50
N ALA A 368 8.31 11.70 2.68
CA ALA A 368 8.19 11.01 1.39
C ALA A 368 8.18 9.46 1.49
N LEU A 369 7.92 8.90 2.67
CA LEU A 369 8.21 7.48 3.00
C LEU A 369 7.07 6.78 3.77
N ALA A 370 5.82 7.20 3.60
CA ALA A 370 4.69 6.41 4.10
C ALA A 370 4.24 5.41 3.02
N ASP A 371 4.35 4.11 3.31
CA ASP A 371 3.80 3.06 2.45
C ASP A 371 2.30 3.33 2.19
N GLY A 372 1.92 3.34 0.90
CA GLY A 372 0.54 3.59 0.49
C GLY A 372 0.14 5.07 0.32
N ALA A 373 1.07 6.02 0.47
CA ALA A 373 0.85 7.42 0.09
C ALA A 373 0.73 7.59 -1.43
N ILE A 374 -0.07 8.57 -1.87
CA ILE A 374 -0.24 8.90 -3.29
C ILE A 374 0.89 9.85 -3.73
N ASN A 375 1.90 9.28 -4.38
CA ASN A 375 3.04 10.01 -4.95
C ASN A 375 2.74 10.49 -6.38
N ALA A 376 3.69 11.19 -7.01
CA ALA A 376 3.54 11.73 -8.37
C ALA A 376 3.15 10.68 -9.42
N ARG A 377 3.69 9.46 -9.33
CA ARG A 377 3.38 8.34 -10.23
C ARG A 377 1.93 7.93 -10.09
N GLU A 378 1.40 7.79 -8.87
CA GLU A 378 -0.02 7.47 -8.69
C GLU A 378 -0.91 8.64 -9.11
N ARG A 379 -0.51 9.91 -8.90
CA ARG A 379 -1.29 11.08 -9.39
C ARG A 379 -1.41 11.12 -10.90
N VAL A 380 -0.33 10.83 -11.62
CA VAL A 380 -0.34 10.68 -13.08
C VAL A 380 -1.28 9.55 -13.50
N ALA A 381 -1.22 8.40 -12.82
CA ALA A 381 -2.05 7.26 -13.16
C ALA A 381 -3.54 7.50 -12.80
N ILE A 382 -3.84 8.24 -11.73
CA ILE A 382 -5.20 8.72 -11.40
C ILE A 382 -5.72 9.65 -12.50
N GLU A 383 -4.90 10.55 -13.04
CA GLU A 383 -5.31 11.44 -14.13
C GLU A 383 -5.65 10.67 -15.40
N LEU A 384 -4.84 9.68 -15.77
CA LEU A 384 -5.16 8.77 -16.87
C LEU A 384 -6.45 7.97 -16.58
N GLY A 385 -6.63 7.52 -15.33
CA GLY A 385 -7.84 6.84 -14.88
C GLY A 385 -9.09 7.71 -15.05
N ARG A 386 -9.06 8.99 -14.67
CA ARG A 386 -10.14 9.97 -14.89
C ARG A 386 -10.45 10.18 -16.36
N CYS A 387 -9.41 10.23 -17.19
CA CYS A 387 -9.59 10.36 -18.64
C CYS A 387 -10.27 9.12 -19.24
N LEU A 388 -9.92 7.92 -18.76
CA LEU A 388 -10.54 6.67 -19.22
C LEU A 388 -11.99 6.52 -18.71
N ALA A 389 -12.26 6.88 -17.45
CA ALA A 389 -13.59 6.80 -16.84
C ALA A 389 -14.65 7.66 -17.55
N ARG A 390 -14.23 8.77 -18.14
CA ARG A 390 -15.11 9.65 -18.95
C ARG A 390 -15.49 9.07 -20.30
N GLU A 391 -14.87 7.97 -20.72
CA GLU A 391 -15.16 7.33 -22.00
C GLU A 391 -15.12 8.26 -23.23
N PRO A 392 -14.07 9.09 -23.39
CA PRO A 392 -14.03 10.11 -24.43
C PRO A 392 -14.02 9.51 -25.84
N ASP A 393 -14.37 10.30 -26.85
CA ASP A 393 -14.21 9.93 -28.26
C ASP A 393 -12.73 9.84 -28.64
N ILE A 394 -11.92 10.77 -28.13
CA ILE A 394 -10.48 10.83 -28.34
C ILE A 394 -9.76 10.89 -26.99
N LEU A 395 -8.86 9.94 -26.75
CA LEU A 395 -7.96 9.98 -25.61
C LEU A 395 -6.57 10.45 -26.06
N VAL A 396 -6.07 11.52 -25.47
CA VAL A 396 -4.73 12.04 -25.71
C VAL A 396 -3.85 11.82 -24.48
N VAL A 397 -2.77 11.06 -24.61
CA VAL A 397 -1.82 10.76 -23.52
C VAL A 397 -0.49 11.42 -23.80
N ALA A 398 -0.18 12.48 -23.07
CA ALA A 398 1.03 13.29 -23.20
C ALA A 398 1.99 13.16 -22.00
N VAL A 399 1.72 12.24 -21.07
CA VAL A 399 2.62 11.91 -19.96
C VAL A 399 3.86 11.21 -20.50
N ALA A 400 5.07 11.58 -20.04
CA ALA A 400 6.24 10.75 -20.31
C ALA A 400 6.01 9.35 -19.70
N PRO A 401 6.09 8.26 -20.48
CA PRO A 401 6.30 6.96 -19.88
C PRO A 401 7.58 7.01 -19.04
N ASP A 402 7.54 6.49 -17.83
CA ASP A 402 8.71 6.36 -16.96
C ASP A 402 9.76 5.52 -17.73
N GLU A 403 10.82 6.16 -18.21
CA GLU A 403 11.83 5.61 -19.15
C GLU A 403 12.58 4.40 -18.59
N ARG A 404 12.33 4.02 -17.33
CA ARG A 404 13.12 3.03 -16.58
C ARG A 404 12.82 1.58 -16.94
N LYS A 405 11.71 1.23 -17.62
CA LYS A 405 11.41 -0.14 -18.09
C LYS A 405 10.62 -0.15 -19.40
N VAL A 406 11.33 -0.23 -20.53
CA VAL A 406 10.76 -0.29 -21.91
C VAL A 406 9.70 -1.39 -22.06
N GLU A 407 9.91 -2.56 -21.46
CA GLU A 407 8.98 -3.71 -21.55
C GLU A 407 7.58 -3.40 -21.00
N GLY A 408 7.50 -2.64 -19.90
CA GLY A 408 6.22 -2.26 -19.29
C GLY A 408 5.44 -1.19 -20.07
N VAL A 409 6.15 -0.37 -20.86
CA VAL A 409 5.55 0.65 -21.72
C VAL A 409 4.86 0.00 -22.92
N ARG A 410 5.52 -0.99 -23.54
CA ARG A 410 5.01 -1.75 -24.69
C ARG A 410 3.67 -2.41 -24.38
N GLU A 411 3.61 -3.21 -23.31
CA GLU A 411 2.38 -3.90 -22.92
C GLU A 411 1.24 -2.94 -22.58
N ARG A 412 1.54 -1.87 -21.84
CA ARG A 412 0.53 -0.88 -21.46
C ARG A 412 -0.03 -0.17 -22.68
N LEU A 413 0.85 0.21 -23.62
CA LEU A 413 0.45 0.84 -24.87
C LEU A 413 -0.44 -0.09 -25.71
N ALA A 414 -0.08 -1.37 -25.84
CA ALA A 414 -0.89 -2.35 -26.54
C ALA A 414 -2.29 -2.51 -25.91
N ARG A 415 -2.38 -2.62 -24.58
CA ARG A 415 -3.66 -2.71 -23.87
C ARG A 415 -4.50 -1.45 -24.02
N LEU A 416 -3.89 -0.26 -23.93
CA LEU A 416 -4.59 1.01 -24.16
C LEU A 416 -5.14 1.09 -25.59
N ARG A 417 -4.34 0.74 -26.59
CA ARG A 417 -4.81 0.70 -27.99
C ARG A 417 -5.98 -0.26 -28.17
N GLN A 418 -5.87 -1.47 -27.62
CA GLN A 418 -6.96 -2.45 -27.67
C GLN A 418 -8.23 -1.93 -26.99
N ALA A 419 -8.12 -1.34 -25.80
CA ALA A 419 -9.26 -0.74 -25.08
C ALA A 419 -9.86 0.46 -25.81
N ARG A 420 -9.11 1.09 -26.72
CA ARG A 420 -9.53 2.21 -27.56
C ARG A 420 -9.84 1.78 -28.99
N ALA A 421 -10.06 0.48 -29.24
CA ALA A 421 -10.52 0.02 -30.55
C ALA A 421 -11.85 0.69 -30.92
N GLY A 422 -11.94 1.26 -32.13
CA GLY A 422 -13.11 2.00 -32.57
C GLY A 422 -13.27 3.41 -31.97
N ARG A 423 -12.29 3.91 -31.20
CA ARG A 423 -12.24 5.29 -30.70
C ARG A 423 -10.87 5.92 -30.98
N GLY A 424 -10.81 7.25 -30.99
CA GLY A 424 -9.57 7.98 -31.23
C GLY A 424 -8.57 7.81 -30.07
N PHE A 425 -7.29 7.69 -30.43
CA PHE A 425 -6.20 7.61 -29.47
C PHE A 425 -4.96 8.34 -30.01
N ILE A 426 -4.41 9.26 -29.22
CA ILE A 426 -3.19 9.98 -29.53
C ILE A 426 -2.23 9.78 -28.35
N VAL A 427 -0.98 9.42 -28.62
CA VAL A 427 0.02 9.20 -27.57
C VAL A 427 1.34 9.87 -27.90
N CYS A 428 1.91 10.58 -26.94
CA CYS A 428 3.28 11.06 -27.03
C CYS A 428 4.26 9.94 -26.64
N LEU A 429 5.24 9.70 -27.50
CA LEU A 429 6.29 8.72 -27.32
C LEU A 429 7.67 9.41 -27.32
N PRO A 430 8.68 8.80 -26.69
CA PRO A 430 10.05 9.32 -26.77
C PRO A 430 10.56 9.38 -28.21
N GLU A 431 11.68 10.08 -28.41
CA GLU A 431 12.36 10.20 -29.71
C GLU A 431 12.77 8.85 -30.29
N SER A 432 13.03 7.84 -29.46
CA SER A 432 13.29 6.46 -29.89
C SER A 432 12.12 5.82 -30.64
N GLY A 433 10.95 6.47 -30.67
CA GLY A 433 9.84 6.12 -31.53
C GLY A 433 8.89 5.09 -30.92
N VAL A 434 8.20 4.37 -31.80
CA VAL A 434 7.26 3.30 -31.43
C VAL A 434 8.09 2.06 -31.03
N PRO A 435 7.89 1.50 -29.83
CA PRO A 435 8.57 0.27 -29.44
C PRO A 435 8.29 -0.89 -30.41
N ASP A 436 9.29 -1.74 -30.62
CA ASP A 436 9.17 -2.93 -31.47
C ASP A 436 8.03 -3.87 -31.02
N GLY A 437 7.43 -4.57 -31.98
CA GLY A 437 6.38 -5.55 -31.71
C GLY A 437 5.01 -4.97 -31.36
N ILE A 438 4.80 -3.67 -31.57
CA ILE A 438 3.48 -3.02 -31.49
C ILE A 438 2.88 -2.92 -32.89
N ALA A 439 1.57 -3.17 -33.02
CA ALA A 439 0.85 -2.97 -34.26
C ALA A 439 1.05 -1.53 -34.77
N PRO A 440 1.20 -1.32 -36.10
CA PRO A 440 1.47 0.00 -36.65
C PRO A 440 0.40 1.01 -36.22
N PHE A 441 0.82 2.23 -35.95
CA PHE A 441 -0.10 3.35 -35.78
C PHE A 441 -0.65 3.76 -37.14
N ASP A 442 -1.87 4.30 -37.16
CA ASP A 442 -2.46 4.84 -38.39
C ASP A 442 -1.68 6.05 -38.90
N ALA A 443 -1.02 6.78 -37.99
CA ALA A 443 -0.03 7.80 -38.31
C ALA A 443 1.04 7.91 -37.21
N VAL A 444 2.26 8.27 -37.62
CA VAL A 444 3.36 8.64 -36.72
C VAL A 444 3.83 10.04 -37.12
N ILE A 445 3.77 10.97 -36.16
CA ILE A 445 4.15 12.37 -36.35
C ILE A 445 5.42 12.62 -35.54
N ALA A 446 6.53 12.91 -36.21
CA ALA A 446 7.76 13.31 -35.54
C ALA A 446 7.79 14.82 -35.32
N VAL A 447 8.20 15.24 -34.13
CA VAL A 447 8.30 16.65 -33.75
C VAL A 447 9.70 16.95 -33.23
N GLU A 448 10.37 17.87 -33.90
CA GLU A 448 11.72 18.36 -33.59
C GLU A 448 11.72 19.89 -33.61
N ASN A 449 12.37 20.52 -32.61
CA ASN A 449 12.50 21.98 -32.55
C ASN A 449 11.18 22.75 -32.77
N SER A 450 10.08 22.25 -32.21
CA SER A 450 8.71 22.78 -32.34
C SER A 450 8.13 22.75 -33.76
N ALA A 451 8.70 21.93 -34.66
CA ALA A 451 8.20 21.70 -36.00
C ALA A 451 7.86 20.23 -36.23
N VAL A 452 6.82 19.97 -37.02
CA VAL A 452 6.52 18.61 -37.50
C VAL A 452 7.52 18.27 -38.61
N VAL A 453 8.23 17.17 -38.47
CA VAL A 453 9.24 16.68 -39.43
C VAL A 453 8.81 15.34 -40.00
N ALA A 454 9.42 14.93 -41.12
CA ALA A 454 9.24 13.59 -41.63
C ALA A 454 9.73 12.57 -40.58
N PRO A 455 8.98 11.49 -40.31
CA PRO A 455 9.44 10.49 -39.36
C PRO A 455 10.77 9.90 -39.85
N PRO A 456 11.71 9.59 -38.94
CA PRO A 456 12.95 8.92 -39.32
C PRO A 456 12.60 7.63 -40.06
N ALA A 457 13.33 7.33 -41.15
CA ALA A 457 13.10 6.13 -41.94
C ALA A 457 13.21 4.91 -41.03
N ILE A 458 12.10 4.20 -40.84
CA ILE A 458 12.10 2.91 -40.15
C ILE A 458 12.84 1.95 -41.09
N GLU A 459 14.09 1.60 -40.76
CA GLU A 459 14.78 0.53 -41.47
C GLU A 459 13.95 -0.75 -41.34
N ALA A 460 13.37 -1.18 -42.46
CA ALA A 460 12.64 -2.43 -42.54
C ALA A 460 13.61 -3.58 -42.28
N ALA A 461 13.67 -4.04 -41.03
CA ALA A 461 14.30 -5.30 -40.68
C ALA A 461 13.50 -6.44 -41.33
N GLY A 462 13.92 -6.87 -42.52
CA GLY A 462 13.40 -8.07 -43.18
C GLY A 462 13.26 -8.01 -44.69
N ALA A 463 14.34 -7.72 -45.42
CA ALA A 463 14.49 -8.22 -46.78
C ALA A 463 15.71 -9.15 -46.79
N VAL A 464 15.41 -10.45 -46.72
CA VAL A 464 16.34 -11.57 -46.89
C VAL A 464 17.20 -11.31 -48.13
N GLY A 465 18.52 -11.45 -47.97
CA GLY A 465 19.48 -11.32 -49.06
C GLY A 465 19.15 -12.26 -50.21
N ALA A 466 18.82 -11.67 -51.36
CA ALA A 466 19.01 -12.33 -52.64
C ALA A 466 20.41 -11.92 -53.13
N GLU A 467 21.35 -12.87 -53.07
CA GLU A 467 22.63 -12.76 -53.76
C GLU A 467 22.40 -12.52 -55.26
N PRO A 468 23.18 -11.63 -55.90
CA PRO A 468 23.18 -11.52 -57.35
C PRO A 468 24.00 -12.68 -57.93
N ALA A 469 23.34 -13.56 -58.68
CA ALA A 469 24.05 -14.50 -59.55
C ALA A 469 24.72 -13.74 -60.70
N LEU A 470 26.05 -13.77 -60.71
CA LEU A 470 26.91 -13.38 -61.83
C LEU A 470 27.73 -14.62 -62.23
N ALA A 471 27.31 -15.25 -63.34
CA ALA A 471 28.06 -16.00 -64.36
C ALA A 471 27.18 -17.09 -64.98
#